data_AF-A0A7J2JRE0-F1
#
_entry.id   AF-A0A7J2JRE0-F1
#
_cell.length_a   1.000
_cell.length_b   1.000
_cell.length_c   1.000
_cell.angle_alpha   90.00
_cell.angle_beta   90.00
_cell.angle_gamma   90.00
#
_symmetry.space_group_name_H-M   'P 1'
#
loop_
_entity.id
_entity.type
_entity.pdbx_description
1 polymer ?
#
loop_
_entity_poly.entity_id
_entity_poly.type
_entity_poly.pdbx_seq_one_letter_code
_entity_poly.pdbx_strand_id
1 'polypeptide(L)'
;MQQRKHEKNEDLTDIFREEVKRIGKELGENPIRRIPKRVILADVKVEMNIRSGVREEGGDLLISNSLSPDKVSTVIKREAFILFLPEVDFPHIYDLAWAYANSDPAWWAECTLEVNIPTMPRYLAPEIFQSYGKEGRSQIVRSITKSILFMYRQRPDRKIRLKDYLLLVTIARRYPSIRLSKRELQVLKSLVHVVRSGDAKLENLARHTGLSLASISRAVRDLISKGIVHGPYVIYPPRIGLATYLMELVEPSEEEIEFIESFPFTYTAYITTRNLYYISFLIPFKYEGIFSKIRGKGMRLGRAEGFSFDLHSLDPIEPEQVLELMVKGYTSQPDTPLEWRDFYRPKKLPTKLDDKDMLALSVINIQGKASRSYLRKIGVPNAAERFAKYRRYGIVVKGYFPTGVGLGEALLVRFNAPYKDFLRIRAALAKVSSLVMFYTEGELHGITSIILVNEKIMGTVMKSLQMLFGDAIERMEHLVIAGPSNWQLPVDLWNEEEQTFEVDIHSFLGVFSSRIDEGIQEDILRRLH
;
A
#
# COMPACT_ATOMS: atom_id res chain seq x y z
N MET A 1 60.54 -18.74 3.72
CA MET A 1 59.97 -18.67 2.35
C MET A 1 58.59 -19.34 2.36
N GLN A 2 57.55 -18.54 2.60
CA GLN A 2 56.16 -18.96 2.41
C GLN A 2 55.84 -18.78 0.92
N GLN A 3 55.60 -19.88 0.20
CA GLN A 3 55.04 -19.83 -1.14
C GLN A 3 53.61 -19.29 -1.04
N ARG A 4 53.45 -18.00 -1.36
CA ARG A 4 52.17 -17.44 -1.78
C ARG A 4 51.76 -18.19 -3.05
N LYS A 5 50.81 -19.12 -2.93
CA LYS A 5 50.00 -19.55 -4.08
C LYS A 5 49.34 -18.29 -4.62
N HIS A 6 49.84 -17.77 -5.74
CA HIS A 6 49.03 -16.93 -6.61
C HIS A 6 47.91 -17.82 -7.14
N GLU A 7 46.77 -17.84 -6.45
CA GLU A 7 45.51 -18.17 -7.10
C GLU A 7 45.38 -17.21 -8.29
N LYS A 8 45.34 -17.76 -9.50
CA LYS A 8 45.02 -16.99 -10.70
C LYS A 8 43.58 -16.52 -10.56
N ASN A 9 43.42 -15.30 -10.06
CA ASN A 9 42.14 -14.59 -10.11
C ASN A 9 41.74 -14.47 -11.58
N GLU A 10 40.62 -15.09 -11.95
CA GLU A 10 40.07 -15.02 -13.32
C GLU A 10 39.66 -13.58 -13.63
N ASP A 11 40.09 -13.05 -14.79
CA ASP A 11 39.78 -11.70 -15.23
C ASP A 11 38.50 -11.70 -16.08
N LEU A 12 37.49 -10.97 -15.60
CA LEU A 12 36.15 -10.86 -16.17
C LEU A 12 35.91 -9.47 -16.78
N THR A 13 36.96 -8.66 -16.96
CA THR A 13 36.86 -7.26 -17.38
C THR A 13 36.20 -7.08 -18.74
N ASP A 14 36.51 -7.93 -19.72
CA ASP A 14 35.94 -7.81 -21.06
C ASP A 14 34.44 -8.12 -21.07
N ILE A 15 34.04 -9.19 -20.37
CA ILE A 15 32.62 -9.56 -20.19
C ILE A 15 31.86 -8.41 -19.53
N PHE A 16 32.43 -7.80 -18.50
CA PHE A 16 31.84 -6.65 -17.83
C PHE A 16 31.71 -5.43 -18.76
N ARG A 17 32.73 -5.11 -19.56
CA ARG A 17 32.69 -3.98 -20.51
C ARG A 17 31.68 -4.19 -21.63
N GLU A 18 31.54 -5.41 -22.13
CA GLU A 18 30.49 -5.78 -23.09
C GLU A 18 29.09 -5.57 -22.50
N GLU A 19 28.90 -5.97 -21.24
CA GLU A 19 27.67 -5.77 -20.51
C GLU A 19 27.33 -4.28 -20.34
N VAL A 20 28.30 -3.44 -19.96
CA VAL A 20 28.14 -1.97 -19.89
C VAL A 20 27.72 -1.39 -21.24
N LYS A 21 28.35 -1.81 -22.35
CA LYS A 21 27.97 -1.36 -23.70
C LYS A 21 26.54 -1.78 -24.06
N ARG A 22 26.14 -2.99 -23.69
CA ARG A 22 24.77 -3.49 -23.93
C ARG A 22 23.74 -2.64 -23.20
N ILE A 23 23.96 -2.37 -21.91
CA ILE A 23 23.09 -1.53 -21.08
C ILE A 23 23.00 -0.12 -21.66
N GLY A 24 24.15 0.46 -22.04
CA GLY A 24 24.20 1.79 -22.65
C GLY A 24 23.35 1.88 -23.93
N LYS A 25 23.37 0.85 -24.78
CA LYS A 25 22.51 0.76 -25.98
C LYS A 25 21.03 0.63 -25.63
N GLU A 26 20.68 -0.18 -24.63
CA GLU A 26 19.28 -0.40 -24.21
C GLU A 26 18.65 0.86 -23.60
N LEU A 27 19.40 1.54 -22.75
CA LEU A 27 18.98 2.80 -22.12
C LEU A 27 19.08 3.97 -23.10
N GLY A 28 20.03 3.96 -24.04
CA GLY A 28 20.39 5.12 -24.83
C GLY A 28 21.10 6.17 -23.98
N GLU A 29 21.92 5.71 -23.03
CA GLU A 29 22.56 6.51 -21.99
C GLU A 29 24.01 6.06 -21.82
N ASN A 30 24.87 6.95 -21.32
CA ASN A 30 26.23 6.61 -20.90
C ASN A 30 26.26 6.30 -19.40
N PRO A 31 27.20 5.46 -18.92
CA PRO A 31 27.40 5.26 -17.49
C PRO A 31 27.75 6.59 -16.83
N ILE A 32 27.12 6.87 -15.69
CA ILE A 32 27.32 8.11 -14.92
C ILE A 32 28.32 7.92 -13.78
N ARG A 33 28.58 6.67 -13.37
CA ARG A 33 29.65 6.31 -12.45
C ARG A 33 30.89 5.85 -13.21
N ARG A 34 32.04 5.88 -12.53
CA ARG A 34 33.32 5.42 -13.08
C ARG A 34 33.30 3.91 -13.34
N ILE A 35 33.69 3.50 -14.55
CA ILE A 35 33.89 2.09 -14.88
C ILE A 35 35.13 1.57 -14.12
N PRO A 36 35.04 0.42 -13.42
CA PRO A 36 36.18 -0.22 -12.77
C PRO A 36 37.34 -0.49 -13.73
N LYS A 37 38.57 -0.43 -13.23
CA LYS A 37 39.78 -0.70 -14.04
C LYS A 37 39.83 -2.17 -14.44
N ARG A 38 39.64 -3.07 -13.47
CA ARG A 38 39.55 -4.52 -13.65
C ARG A 38 38.37 -5.10 -12.90
N VAL A 39 37.87 -6.24 -13.38
CA VAL A 39 36.87 -7.07 -12.71
C VAL A 39 37.45 -8.46 -12.56
N ILE A 40 37.65 -8.94 -11.33
CA ILE A 40 38.36 -10.20 -11.08
C ILE A 40 37.63 -11.08 -10.06
N LEU A 41 37.72 -12.40 -10.24
CA LEU A 41 37.33 -13.35 -9.19
C LEU A 41 38.36 -13.34 -8.07
N ALA A 42 37.92 -13.20 -6.83
CA ALA A 42 38.79 -13.17 -5.64
C ALA A 42 38.10 -13.77 -4.42
N ASP A 43 38.87 -14.04 -3.37
CA ASP A 43 38.33 -14.44 -2.07
C ASP A 43 37.67 -13.24 -1.38
N VAL A 44 36.36 -13.12 -1.60
CA VAL A 44 35.48 -12.09 -1.04
C VAL A 44 34.34 -12.80 -0.31
N LYS A 45 34.09 -12.37 0.94
CA LYS A 45 32.99 -12.91 1.74
C LYS A 45 31.63 -12.56 1.09
N VAL A 46 30.75 -13.55 0.96
CA VAL A 46 29.38 -13.34 0.51
C VAL A 46 28.53 -12.94 1.72
N GLU A 47 28.17 -11.67 1.79
CA GLU A 47 27.29 -11.13 2.82
C GLU A 47 25.89 -10.90 2.25
N MET A 48 24.86 -11.03 3.09
CA MET A 48 23.46 -10.81 2.71
C MET A 48 23.14 -9.32 2.77
N ASN A 49 23.65 -8.59 1.77
CA ASN A 49 23.44 -7.16 1.60
C ASN A 49 23.11 -6.83 0.14
N ILE A 50 22.72 -5.59 -0.13
CA ILE A 50 22.22 -5.16 -1.45
C ILE A 50 23.25 -5.30 -2.59
N ARG A 51 24.55 -5.36 -2.27
CA ARG A 51 25.65 -5.64 -3.20
C ARG A 51 26.34 -6.95 -2.82
N SER A 52 25.56 -7.99 -2.51
CA SER A 52 26.08 -9.30 -2.12
C SER A 52 27.10 -9.86 -3.11
N GLY A 53 28.23 -10.35 -2.59
CA GLY A 53 29.26 -11.05 -3.36
C GLY A 53 30.28 -10.16 -4.07
N VAL A 54 30.34 -8.86 -3.78
CA VAL A 54 31.35 -7.95 -4.35
C VAL A 54 32.04 -7.07 -3.33
N ARG A 55 33.27 -6.65 -3.66
CA ARG A 55 34.03 -5.61 -2.96
C ARG A 55 34.72 -4.70 -3.98
N GLU A 56 34.72 -3.40 -3.74
CA GLU A 56 35.54 -2.45 -4.51
C GLU A 56 36.84 -2.17 -3.77
N GLU A 57 37.97 -2.24 -4.49
CA GLU A 57 39.30 -2.00 -3.91
C GLU A 57 40.24 -1.43 -4.97
N GLY A 58 40.89 -0.28 -4.70
CA GLY A 58 41.86 0.32 -5.63
C GLY A 58 41.31 0.73 -7.01
N GLY A 59 39.98 0.82 -7.15
CA GLY A 59 39.30 1.04 -8.44
C GLY A 59 39.06 -0.24 -9.26
N ASP A 60 39.33 -1.41 -8.68
CA ASP A 60 38.95 -2.72 -9.21
C ASP A 60 37.67 -3.23 -8.53
N LEU A 61 36.91 -4.06 -9.25
CA LEU A 61 35.74 -4.77 -8.73
C LEU A 61 36.11 -6.23 -8.49
N LEU A 62 36.05 -6.66 -7.23
CA LEU A 62 36.34 -8.03 -6.80
C LEU A 62 35.01 -8.78 -6.67
N ILE A 63 34.85 -9.89 -7.37
CA ILE A 63 33.69 -10.79 -7.29
C ILE A 63 34.10 -12.04 -6.52
N SER A 64 33.26 -12.48 -5.59
CA SER A 64 33.54 -13.68 -4.80
C SER A 64 33.67 -14.94 -5.68
N ASN A 65 34.80 -15.64 -5.56
CA ASN A 65 35.05 -16.91 -6.22
C ASN A 65 34.26 -18.08 -5.60
N SER A 66 33.58 -17.87 -4.46
CA SER A 66 32.71 -18.88 -3.83
C SER A 66 31.30 -18.92 -4.43
N LEU A 67 30.97 -18.02 -5.35
CA LEU A 67 29.69 -17.98 -6.05
C LEU A 67 29.67 -19.00 -7.19
N SER A 68 28.49 -19.57 -7.47
CA SER A 68 28.30 -20.39 -8.68
C SER A 68 28.44 -19.53 -9.95
N PRO A 69 28.77 -20.13 -11.11
CA PRO A 69 28.90 -19.39 -12.38
C PRO A 69 27.67 -18.53 -12.72
N ASP A 70 26.46 -19.04 -12.47
CA ASP A 70 25.21 -18.29 -12.68
C ASP A 70 25.11 -17.04 -11.78
N LYS A 71 25.54 -17.17 -10.52
CA LYS A 71 25.59 -16.03 -9.58
C LYS A 71 26.67 -15.02 -9.97
N VAL A 72 27.83 -15.48 -10.46
CA VAL A 72 28.87 -14.59 -11.01
C VAL A 72 28.33 -13.80 -12.21
N SER A 73 27.64 -14.46 -13.16
CA SER A 73 27.01 -13.77 -14.30
C SER A 73 25.97 -12.73 -13.85
N THR A 74 25.19 -13.07 -12.82
CA THR A 74 24.21 -12.16 -12.21
C THR A 74 24.87 -10.94 -11.59
N VAL A 75 25.97 -11.13 -10.86
CA VAL A 75 26.78 -10.05 -10.28
C VAL A 75 27.33 -9.14 -11.37
N ILE A 76 27.91 -9.68 -12.45
CA ILE A 76 28.44 -8.88 -13.56
C ILE A 76 27.36 -7.95 -14.12
N LYS A 77 26.17 -8.49 -14.42
CA LYS A 77 25.02 -7.70 -14.92
C LYS A 77 24.57 -6.64 -13.93
N ARG A 78 24.44 -7.01 -12.65
CA ARG A 78 24.01 -6.10 -11.58
C ARG A 78 24.98 -4.93 -11.45
N GLU A 79 26.27 -5.22 -11.29
CA GLU A 79 27.30 -4.20 -11.08
C GLU A 79 27.51 -3.32 -12.32
N ALA A 80 27.41 -3.89 -13.53
CA ALA A 80 27.43 -3.10 -14.76
C ALA A 80 26.24 -2.12 -14.85
N PHE A 81 25.04 -2.56 -14.42
CA PHE A 81 23.85 -1.71 -14.40
C PHE A 81 23.93 -0.60 -13.34
N ILE A 82 24.55 -0.87 -12.19
CA ILE A 82 24.76 0.13 -11.12
C ILE A 82 25.51 1.37 -11.64
N LEU A 83 26.38 1.23 -12.65
CA LEU A 83 27.09 2.36 -13.25
C LEU A 83 26.18 3.40 -13.91
N PHE A 84 24.92 3.04 -14.21
CA PHE A 84 23.90 3.91 -14.79
C PHE A 84 22.95 4.51 -13.76
N LEU A 85 23.13 4.21 -12.47
CA LEU A 85 22.30 4.72 -11.38
C LEU A 85 23.05 5.83 -10.61
N PRO A 86 22.37 6.91 -10.18
CA PRO A 86 23.01 7.94 -9.37
C PRO A 86 23.37 7.39 -7.99
N GLU A 87 24.35 8.01 -7.33
CA GLU A 87 24.63 7.75 -5.93
C GLU A 87 23.57 8.40 -5.05
N VAL A 88 22.98 7.63 -4.14
CA VAL A 88 21.91 8.04 -3.24
C VAL A 88 22.13 7.41 -1.86
N ASP A 89 21.45 7.93 -0.84
CA ASP A 89 21.54 7.51 0.55
C ASP A 89 20.62 6.33 0.92
N PHE A 90 19.88 5.79 -0.04
CA PHE A 90 19.00 4.64 0.16
C PHE A 90 19.39 3.44 -0.73
N PRO A 91 19.49 2.21 -0.17
CA PRO A 91 19.95 1.05 -0.92
C PRO A 91 18.95 0.53 -1.97
N HIS A 92 17.65 0.80 -1.80
CA HIS A 92 16.57 0.30 -2.68
C HIS A 92 16.73 0.67 -4.16
N ILE A 93 17.51 1.71 -4.49
CA ILE A 93 17.79 2.04 -5.89
C ILE A 93 18.43 0.86 -6.64
N TYR A 94 19.23 0.05 -5.94
CA TYR A 94 19.97 -1.07 -6.49
C TYR A 94 19.08 -2.28 -6.80
N ASP A 95 17.84 -2.30 -6.33
CA ASP A 95 16.84 -3.30 -6.73
C ASP A 95 16.54 -3.23 -8.24
N LEU A 96 16.75 -2.07 -8.90
CA LEU A 96 16.69 -1.97 -10.35
C LEU A 96 17.78 -2.81 -11.04
N ALA A 97 18.97 -2.85 -10.46
CA ALA A 97 20.08 -3.65 -10.97
C ALA A 97 19.84 -5.15 -10.76
N TRP A 98 19.28 -5.52 -9.60
CA TRP A 98 18.83 -6.90 -9.35
C TRP A 98 17.73 -7.35 -10.32
N ALA A 99 16.75 -6.47 -10.57
CA ALA A 99 15.68 -6.69 -11.52
C ALA A 99 16.23 -6.87 -12.95
N TYR A 100 17.15 -5.98 -13.36
CA TYR A 100 17.84 -6.04 -14.65
C TYR A 100 18.57 -7.37 -14.85
N ALA A 101 19.34 -7.79 -13.85
CA ALA A 101 20.15 -9.00 -13.91
C ALA A 101 19.31 -10.29 -13.99
N ASN A 102 17.98 -10.20 -13.80
CA ASN A 102 17.07 -11.35 -13.72
C ASN A 102 17.50 -12.36 -12.65
N SER A 103 17.91 -11.82 -11.51
CA SER A 103 18.47 -12.58 -10.40
C SER A 103 17.51 -13.62 -9.84
N ASP A 104 18.09 -14.65 -9.24
CA ASP A 104 17.33 -15.67 -8.51
C ASP A 104 16.45 -15.02 -7.41
N PRO A 105 15.14 -15.34 -7.36
CA PRO A 105 14.22 -14.77 -6.39
C PRO A 105 14.62 -14.96 -4.94
N ALA A 106 15.11 -16.15 -4.58
CA ALA A 106 15.44 -16.47 -3.19
C ALA A 106 16.67 -15.68 -2.75
N TRP A 107 17.70 -15.64 -3.59
CA TRP A 107 18.90 -14.86 -3.28
C TRP A 107 18.64 -13.35 -3.23
N TRP A 108 17.82 -12.82 -4.14
CA TRP A 108 17.46 -11.40 -4.10
C TRP A 108 16.63 -11.05 -2.87
N ALA A 109 15.70 -11.91 -2.45
CA ALA A 109 14.91 -11.70 -1.23
C ALA A 109 15.75 -11.62 0.04
N GLU A 110 16.89 -12.33 0.10
CA GLU A 110 17.85 -12.24 1.22
C GLU A 110 18.70 -10.96 1.20
N CYS A 111 18.78 -10.28 0.05
CA CYS A 111 19.67 -9.13 -0.17
C CYS A 111 18.94 -7.78 -0.26
N THR A 112 17.63 -7.78 -0.39
CA THR A 112 16.79 -6.58 -0.49
C THR A 112 16.24 -6.17 0.88
N LEU A 113 15.80 -4.91 1.00
CA LEU A 113 15.15 -4.39 2.20
C LEU A 113 13.67 -4.12 1.90
N GLU A 114 12.82 -4.50 2.83
CA GLU A 114 11.39 -4.19 2.76
C GLU A 114 11.16 -2.74 3.21
N VAL A 115 10.35 -1.99 2.45
CA VAL A 115 9.83 -0.69 2.92
C VAL A 115 8.35 -0.82 3.21
N ASN A 116 8.01 -0.43 4.43
CA ASN A 116 6.64 -0.37 4.90
C ASN A 116 6.36 1.00 5.53
N ILE A 117 5.83 1.94 4.74
CA ILE A 117 5.39 3.26 5.23
C ILE A 117 3.89 3.46 4.92
N PRO A 118 3.10 4.12 5.79
CA PRO A 118 1.66 4.28 5.60
C PRO A 118 1.23 5.07 4.35
N THR A 119 2.12 5.91 3.82
CA THR A 119 1.87 6.80 2.67
C THR A 119 2.23 6.19 1.32
N MET A 120 2.75 4.95 1.29
CA MET A 120 3.12 4.25 0.07
C MET A 120 2.67 2.79 0.11
N PRO A 121 2.45 2.13 -1.04
CA PRO A 121 2.25 0.70 -1.08
C PRO A 121 3.49 -0.04 -0.53
N ARG A 122 3.28 -1.17 0.17
CA ARG A 122 4.38 -2.05 0.61
C ARG A 122 5.36 -2.33 -0.52
N TYR A 123 6.64 -2.12 -0.27
CA TYR A 123 7.71 -2.36 -1.23
C TYR A 123 8.54 -3.57 -0.82
N LEU A 124 8.49 -4.60 -1.67
CA LEU A 124 9.41 -5.74 -1.64
C LEU A 124 9.79 -6.10 -3.08
N ALA A 125 11.02 -5.81 -3.46
CA ALA A 125 11.41 -5.75 -4.86
C ALA A 125 11.21 -7.07 -5.63
N PRO A 126 11.61 -8.25 -5.12
CA PRO A 126 11.39 -9.52 -5.82
C PRO A 126 9.91 -9.76 -6.16
N GLU A 127 9.01 -9.55 -5.20
CA GLU A 127 7.56 -9.74 -5.40
C GLU A 127 7.00 -8.78 -6.45
N ILE A 128 7.47 -7.53 -6.42
CA ILE A 128 7.06 -6.48 -7.34
C ILE A 128 7.52 -6.80 -8.77
N PHE A 129 8.82 -6.99 -8.99
CA PHE A 129 9.40 -7.06 -10.33
C PHE A 129 9.20 -8.42 -11.02
N GLN A 130 9.06 -9.51 -10.27
CA GLN A 130 8.90 -10.84 -10.86
C GLN A 130 7.53 -11.05 -11.47
N SER A 131 6.50 -10.39 -10.94
CA SER A 131 5.12 -10.52 -11.41
C SER A 131 4.90 -10.08 -12.88
N TYR A 132 5.82 -9.30 -13.45
CA TYR A 132 5.71 -8.73 -14.81
C TYR A 132 6.42 -9.55 -15.90
N GLY A 133 7.05 -10.69 -15.56
CA GLY A 133 7.88 -11.45 -16.50
C GLY A 133 9.11 -10.67 -16.99
N LYS A 134 9.91 -11.28 -17.88
CA LYS A 134 11.20 -10.69 -18.30
C LYS A 134 11.04 -9.39 -19.10
N GLU A 135 10.14 -9.38 -20.09
CA GLU A 135 9.91 -8.22 -20.96
C GLU A 135 9.30 -7.04 -20.19
N GLY A 136 8.23 -7.29 -19.42
CA GLY A 136 7.59 -6.25 -18.61
C GLY A 136 8.54 -5.67 -17.56
N ARG A 137 9.38 -6.51 -16.95
CA ARG A 137 10.41 -6.06 -16.01
C ARG A 137 11.45 -5.16 -16.68
N SER A 138 11.97 -5.52 -17.85
CA SER A 138 12.92 -4.66 -18.59
C SER A 138 12.31 -3.29 -18.92
N GLN A 139 11.04 -3.24 -19.35
CA GLN A 139 10.34 -1.98 -19.62
C GLN A 139 10.21 -1.10 -18.36
N ILE A 140 9.82 -1.70 -17.22
CA ILE A 140 9.71 -0.99 -15.94
C ILE A 140 11.09 -0.47 -15.50
N VAL A 141 12.11 -1.31 -15.50
CA VAL A 141 13.49 -0.94 -15.12
C VAL A 141 13.99 0.21 -15.98
N ARG A 142 13.80 0.13 -17.31
CA ARG A 142 14.18 1.19 -18.25
C ARG A 142 13.44 2.50 -17.96
N SER A 143 12.12 2.45 -17.77
CA SER A 143 11.29 3.62 -17.49
C SER A 143 11.71 4.33 -16.21
N ILE A 144 11.86 3.57 -15.12
CA ILE A 144 12.27 4.11 -13.82
C ILE A 144 13.69 4.69 -13.91
N THR A 145 14.64 3.96 -14.51
CA THR A 145 16.04 4.41 -14.64
C THR A 145 16.14 5.72 -15.41
N LYS A 146 15.43 5.84 -16.55
CA LYS A 146 15.38 7.09 -17.31
C LYS A 146 14.80 8.24 -16.52
N SER A 147 13.73 7.98 -15.75
CA SER A 147 13.09 9.00 -14.92
C SER A 147 14.02 9.48 -13.80
N ILE A 148 14.75 8.56 -13.15
CA ILE A 148 15.77 8.86 -12.16
C ILE A 148 16.91 9.69 -12.77
N LEU A 149 17.43 9.29 -13.92
CA LEU A 149 18.50 10.01 -14.61
C LEU A 149 18.06 11.42 -15.04
N PHE A 150 16.82 11.56 -15.50
CA PHE A 150 16.23 12.86 -15.81
C PHE A 150 16.17 13.76 -14.57
N MET A 151 15.64 13.25 -13.44
CA MET A 151 15.59 14.00 -12.19
C MET A 151 16.98 14.40 -11.70
N TYR A 152 17.93 13.46 -11.76
CA TYR A 152 19.33 13.68 -11.35
C TYR A 152 20.00 14.80 -12.15
N ARG A 153 19.77 14.86 -13.46
CA ARG A 153 20.40 15.86 -14.35
C ARG A 153 19.72 17.22 -14.31
N GLN A 154 18.40 17.26 -14.17
CA GLN A 154 17.62 18.49 -14.24
C GLN A 154 17.53 19.23 -12.91
N ARG A 155 17.82 18.57 -11.79
CA ARG A 155 17.73 19.16 -10.45
C ARG A 155 19.00 18.85 -9.64
N PRO A 156 20.16 19.40 -10.02
CA PRO A 156 21.42 19.12 -9.34
C PRO A 156 21.40 19.48 -7.85
N ASP A 157 20.61 20.49 -7.46
CA ASP A 157 20.48 20.93 -6.06
C ASP A 157 19.50 20.09 -5.23
N ARG A 158 18.71 19.20 -5.86
CA ARG A 158 17.75 18.33 -5.17
C ARG A 158 18.23 16.89 -5.20
N LYS A 159 18.56 16.36 -4.01
CA LYS A 159 18.82 14.93 -3.84
C LYS A 159 17.57 14.11 -4.17
N ILE A 160 17.75 13.02 -4.90
CA ILE A 160 16.71 12.01 -5.11
C ILE A 160 16.50 11.28 -3.79
N ARG A 161 15.27 11.23 -3.30
CA ARG A 161 14.91 10.55 -2.04
C ARG A 161 14.30 9.18 -2.31
N LEU A 162 14.27 8.32 -1.28
CA LEU A 162 13.59 7.02 -1.34
C LEU A 162 12.13 7.17 -1.79
N LYS A 163 11.43 8.21 -1.31
CA LYS A 163 10.03 8.49 -1.67
C LYS A 163 9.86 8.78 -3.17
N ASP A 164 10.79 9.49 -3.79
CA ASP A 164 10.79 9.74 -5.23
C ASP A 164 10.94 8.42 -6.01
N TYR A 165 11.84 7.55 -5.56
CA TYR A 165 12.03 6.20 -6.12
C TYR A 165 10.77 5.34 -6.01
N LEU A 166 10.16 5.26 -4.82
CA LEU A 166 8.94 4.46 -4.59
C LEU A 166 7.74 4.98 -5.41
N LEU A 167 7.64 6.29 -5.60
CA LEU A 167 6.61 6.90 -6.44
C LEU A 167 6.81 6.52 -7.91
N LEU A 168 8.04 6.57 -8.42
CA LEU A 168 8.34 6.11 -9.78
C LEU A 168 8.03 4.62 -9.98
N VAL A 169 8.35 3.77 -8.99
CA VAL A 169 7.99 2.34 -9.01
C VAL A 169 6.47 2.19 -9.10
N THR A 170 5.73 2.91 -8.27
CA THR A 170 4.26 2.91 -8.24
C THR A 170 3.66 3.29 -9.59
N ILE A 171 4.14 4.39 -10.19
CA ILE A 171 3.67 4.88 -11.50
C ILE A 171 4.03 3.87 -12.60
N ALA A 172 5.27 3.38 -12.64
CA ALA A 172 5.71 2.42 -13.66
C ALA A 172 4.93 1.09 -13.63
N ARG A 173 4.42 0.72 -12.45
CA ARG A 173 3.56 -0.44 -12.23
C ARG A 173 2.10 -0.22 -12.61
N ARG A 174 1.73 1.01 -12.97
CA ARG A 174 0.34 1.47 -13.19
C ARG A 174 -0.52 1.26 -11.95
N TYR A 175 0.04 1.50 -10.78
CA TYR A 175 -0.72 1.39 -9.55
C TYR A 175 -1.79 2.51 -9.48
N PRO A 176 -3.02 2.22 -8.99
CA PRO A 176 -3.47 0.94 -8.44
C PRO A 176 -3.98 -0.09 -9.46
N SER A 177 -4.07 0.24 -10.75
CA SER A 177 -4.57 -0.61 -11.85
C SER A 177 -3.59 -1.73 -12.29
N ILE A 178 -3.19 -2.59 -11.36
CA ILE A 178 -2.26 -3.71 -11.62
C ILE A 178 -2.87 -4.74 -12.59
N ARG A 179 -2.04 -5.30 -13.49
CA ARG A 179 -2.44 -6.33 -14.46
C ARG A 179 -2.86 -7.66 -13.80
N LEU A 180 -4.03 -8.14 -14.20
CA LEU A 180 -4.59 -9.44 -13.79
C LEU A 180 -4.63 -10.44 -14.95
N SER A 181 -4.34 -11.70 -14.67
CA SER A 181 -4.64 -12.81 -15.57
C SER A 181 -6.14 -13.09 -15.62
N LYS A 182 -6.60 -13.78 -16.67
CA LYS A 182 -8.02 -14.19 -16.81
C LYS A 182 -8.51 -14.97 -15.57
N ARG A 183 -7.66 -15.86 -15.04
CA ARG A 183 -7.96 -16.67 -13.85
C ARG A 183 -8.11 -15.80 -12.59
N GLU A 184 -7.17 -14.89 -12.37
CA GLU A 184 -7.22 -13.97 -11.22
C GLU A 184 -8.46 -13.08 -11.29
N LEU A 185 -8.76 -12.52 -12.48
CA LEU A 185 -9.95 -11.70 -12.69
C LEU A 185 -11.24 -12.48 -12.42
N GLN A 186 -11.32 -13.73 -12.88
CA GLN A 186 -12.50 -14.57 -12.64
C GLN A 186 -12.68 -14.89 -11.14
N VAL A 187 -11.60 -15.22 -10.43
CA VAL A 187 -11.64 -15.48 -8.98
C VAL A 187 -11.99 -14.21 -8.22
N LEU A 188 -11.44 -13.06 -8.61
CA LEU A 188 -11.75 -11.76 -8.02
C LEU A 188 -13.24 -11.40 -8.23
N LYS A 189 -13.78 -11.56 -9.44
CA LYS A 189 -15.22 -11.38 -9.73
C LYS A 189 -16.10 -12.27 -8.84
N SER A 190 -15.71 -13.52 -8.60
CA SER A 190 -16.48 -14.42 -7.73
C SER A 190 -16.31 -14.10 -6.24
N LEU A 191 -15.13 -13.66 -5.80
CA LEU A 191 -14.89 -13.20 -4.43
C LEU A 191 -15.85 -12.07 -4.04
N VAL A 192 -16.04 -11.10 -4.94
CA VAL A 192 -17.01 -10.01 -4.79
C VAL A 192 -18.42 -10.53 -4.46
N HIS A 193 -18.86 -11.58 -5.16
CA HIS A 193 -20.20 -12.14 -4.98
C HIS A 193 -20.33 -12.91 -3.65
N VAL A 194 -19.31 -13.69 -3.31
CA VAL A 194 -19.35 -14.60 -2.14
C VAL A 194 -19.09 -13.87 -0.81
N VAL A 195 -18.35 -12.75 -0.81
CA VAL A 195 -18.19 -11.93 0.40
C VAL A 195 -19.53 -11.33 0.85
N ARG A 196 -20.42 -10.95 -0.08
CA ARG A 196 -21.77 -10.43 0.23
C ARG A 196 -22.67 -11.48 0.88
N SER A 197 -22.47 -12.76 0.60
CA SER A 197 -23.26 -13.86 1.19
C SER A 197 -22.69 -14.38 2.52
N GLY A 198 -21.57 -13.83 3.01
CA GLY A 198 -20.93 -14.26 4.26
C GLY A 198 -20.19 -15.60 4.16
N ASP A 199 -19.96 -16.10 2.94
CA ASP A 199 -19.68 -17.52 2.70
C ASP A 199 -18.37 -17.72 1.90
N ALA A 200 -17.36 -16.87 2.15
CA ALA A 200 -16.08 -16.74 1.43
C ALA A 200 -15.09 -17.94 1.56
N LYS A 201 -15.62 -19.16 1.58
CA LYS A 201 -14.86 -20.42 1.54
C LYS A 201 -14.37 -20.68 0.11
N LEU A 202 -13.19 -21.30 -0.03
CA LEU A 202 -12.60 -21.62 -1.33
C LEU A 202 -13.50 -22.56 -2.15
N GLU A 203 -14.23 -23.43 -1.47
CA GLU A 203 -15.21 -24.36 -2.04
C GLU A 203 -16.39 -23.64 -2.69
N ASN A 204 -16.84 -22.53 -2.08
CA ASN A 204 -17.91 -21.73 -2.64
C ASN A 204 -17.41 -20.94 -3.87
N LEU A 205 -16.16 -20.47 -3.84
CA LEU A 205 -15.53 -19.88 -5.03
C LEU A 205 -15.44 -20.90 -6.18
N ALA A 206 -15.10 -22.16 -5.88
CA ALA A 206 -15.02 -23.24 -6.89
C ALA A 206 -16.34 -23.47 -7.62
N ARG A 207 -17.44 -23.45 -6.88
CA ARG A 207 -18.79 -23.59 -7.46
C ARG A 207 -19.15 -22.40 -8.36
N HIS A 208 -18.81 -21.18 -7.94
CA HIS A 208 -19.15 -19.97 -8.70
C HIS A 208 -18.27 -19.75 -9.93
N THR A 209 -16.98 -20.12 -9.87
CA THR A 209 -16.06 -19.94 -11.01
C THR A 209 -16.04 -21.14 -11.96
N GLY A 210 -16.51 -22.32 -11.53
CA GLY A 210 -16.31 -23.57 -12.27
C GLY A 210 -14.83 -24.02 -12.34
N LEU A 211 -13.97 -23.50 -11.47
CA LEU A 211 -12.54 -23.83 -11.42
C LEU A 211 -12.28 -24.88 -10.35
N SER A 212 -11.21 -25.66 -10.52
CA SER A 212 -10.77 -26.58 -9.47
C SER A 212 -10.26 -25.83 -8.24
N LEU A 213 -10.37 -26.45 -7.06
CA LEU A 213 -9.87 -25.90 -5.79
C LEU A 213 -8.38 -25.55 -5.85
N ALA A 214 -7.57 -26.36 -6.53
CA ALA A 214 -6.14 -26.11 -6.70
C ALA A 214 -5.86 -24.87 -7.57
N SER A 215 -6.70 -24.60 -8.56
CA SER A 215 -6.61 -23.40 -9.41
C SER A 215 -7.01 -22.15 -8.65
N ILE A 216 -8.06 -22.23 -7.83
CA ILE A 216 -8.50 -21.12 -6.97
C ILE A 216 -7.48 -20.83 -5.90
N SER A 217 -6.97 -21.85 -5.21
CA SER A 217 -5.95 -21.69 -4.18
C SER A 217 -4.70 -20.99 -4.72
N ARG A 218 -4.27 -21.33 -5.93
CA ARG A 218 -3.20 -20.62 -6.64
C ARG A 218 -3.58 -19.17 -6.96
N ALA A 219 -4.74 -18.94 -7.57
CA ALA A 219 -5.19 -17.58 -7.91
C ALA A 219 -5.35 -16.68 -6.68
N VAL A 220 -5.91 -17.18 -5.58
CA VAL A 220 -6.04 -16.44 -4.31
C VAL A 220 -4.66 -16.12 -3.74
N ARG A 221 -3.71 -17.07 -3.79
CA ARG A 221 -2.33 -16.82 -3.37
C ARG A 221 -1.67 -15.73 -4.22
N ASP A 222 -1.87 -15.75 -5.53
CA ASP A 222 -1.35 -14.73 -6.46
C ASP A 222 -1.99 -13.35 -6.19
N LEU A 223 -3.30 -13.31 -5.91
CA LEU A 223 -4.00 -12.07 -5.53
C LEU A 223 -3.52 -11.51 -4.19
N ILE A 224 -3.21 -12.38 -3.21
CA ILE A 224 -2.64 -11.98 -1.92
C ILE A 224 -1.21 -11.45 -2.10
N SER A 225 -0.37 -12.15 -2.87
CA SER A 225 1.01 -11.69 -3.12
C SER A 225 1.07 -10.38 -3.88
N LYS A 226 0.07 -10.09 -4.73
CA LYS A 226 -0.10 -8.79 -5.40
C LYS A 226 -0.70 -7.70 -4.50
N GLY A 227 -1.11 -8.04 -3.28
CA GLY A 227 -1.79 -7.11 -2.37
C GLY A 227 -3.19 -6.69 -2.82
N ILE A 228 -3.82 -7.44 -3.74
CA ILE A 228 -5.16 -7.18 -4.29
C ILE A 228 -6.25 -7.67 -3.33
N VAL A 229 -5.94 -8.73 -2.57
CA VAL A 229 -6.83 -9.33 -1.58
C VAL A 229 -6.08 -9.51 -0.27
N HIS A 230 -6.73 -9.20 0.84
CA HIS A 230 -6.27 -9.49 2.19
C HIS A 230 -7.11 -10.63 2.82
N GLY A 231 -6.49 -11.49 3.62
CA GLY A 231 -7.15 -12.63 4.26
C GLY A 231 -6.24 -13.85 4.42
N PRO A 232 -6.75 -15.02 4.89
CA PRO A 232 -8.16 -15.37 5.09
C PRO A 232 -8.79 -14.87 6.40
N TYR A 233 -8.06 -14.17 7.25
CA TYR A 233 -8.58 -13.58 8.48
C TYR A 233 -8.27 -12.09 8.51
N VAL A 234 -9.28 -11.29 8.84
CA VAL A 234 -9.18 -9.82 8.89
C VAL A 234 -9.70 -9.35 10.24
N ILE A 235 -9.00 -8.38 10.81
CA ILE A 235 -9.39 -7.76 12.08
C ILE A 235 -10.41 -6.68 11.77
N TYR A 236 -11.42 -6.55 12.64
CA TYR A 236 -12.36 -5.45 12.57
C TYR A 236 -12.00 -4.39 13.62
N PRO A 237 -11.36 -3.26 13.24
CA PRO A 237 -10.83 -2.28 14.19
C PRO A 237 -11.85 -1.77 15.25
N PRO A 238 -13.14 -1.55 14.91
CA PRO A 238 -14.13 -1.17 15.92
C PRO A 238 -14.33 -2.20 17.04
N ARG A 239 -14.01 -3.47 16.81
CA ARG A 239 -14.13 -4.54 17.80
C ARG A 239 -12.91 -4.67 18.71
N ILE A 240 -11.87 -3.88 18.46
CA ILE A 240 -10.70 -3.72 19.34
C ILE A 240 -10.59 -2.28 19.89
N GLY A 241 -11.68 -1.49 19.81
CA GLY A 241 -11.73 -0.17 20.44
C GLY A 241 -11.26 0.99 19.57
N LEU A 242 -11.09 0.79 18.25
CA LEU A 242 -10.58 1.80 17.33
C LEU A 242 -11.68 2.31 16.37
N ALA A 243 -11.80 3.63 16.23
CA ALA A 243 -12.64 4.32 15.27
C ALA A 243 -11.80 4.85 14.10
N THR A 244 -12.37 4.84 12.90
CA THR A 244 -11.71 5.41 11.73
C THR A 244 -11.96 6.91 11.64
N TYR A 245 -10.91 7.71 11.49
CA TYR A 245 -10.96 9.13 11.17
C TYR A 245 -10.33 9.38 9.80
N LEU A 246 -10.82 10.35 9.05
CA LEU A 246 -10.17 10.85 7.84
C LEU A 246 -9.73 12.29 8.04
N MET A 247 -8.47 12.54 7.71
CA MET A 247 -7.88 13.86 7.67
C MET A 247 -7.61 14.26 6.22
N GLU A 248 -8.17 15.37 5.78
CA GLU A 248 -7.71 16.08 4.59
C GLU A 248 -6.59 17.05 4.99
N LEU A 249 -5.46 17.00 4.29
CA LEU A 249 -4.29 17.84 4.53
C LEU A 249 -3.77 18.41 3.20
N VAL A 250 -3.96 19.72 3.03
CA VAL A 250 -3.55 20.46 1.82
C VAL A 250 -2.09 20.86 1.97
N GLU A 251 -1.27 20.47 0.99
CA GLU A 251 0.16 20.82 0.91
C GLU A 251 0.89 20.61 2.25
N PRO A 252 1.02 19.35 2.72
CA PRO A 252 1.71 19.07 3.97
C PRO A 252 3.19 19.44 3.91
N SER A 253 3.70 19.95 5.01
CA SER A 253 5.13 20.13 5.24
C SER A 253 5.84 18.78 5.41
N GLU A 254 7.18 18.79 5.34
CA GLU A 254 7.96 17.56 5.53
C GLU A 254 7.80 16.99 6.94
N GLU A 255 7.77 17.85 7.96
CA GLU A 255 7.53 17.45 9.36
C GLU A 255 6.17 16.76 9.54
N GLU A 256 5.11 17.30 8.92
CA GLU A 256 3.79 16.69 8.97
C GLU A 256 3.75 15.32 8.29
N ILE A 257 4.42 15.18 7.14
CA ILE A 257 4.54 13.91 6.42
C ILE A 257 5.29 12.89 7.28
N GLU A 258 6.43 13.26 7.87
CA GLU A 258 7.23 12.38 8.72
C GLU A 258 6.46 11.94 9.97
N PHE A 259 5.70 12.86 10.57
CA PHE A 259 4.80 12.53 11.67
C PHE A 259 3.73 11.53 11.23
N ILE A 260 3.03 11.75 10.12
CA ILE A 260 2.01 10.83 9.62
C ILE A 260 2.60 9.45 9.33
N GLU A 261 3.78 9.40 8.73
CA GLU A 261 4.47 8.15 8.38
C GLU A 261 4.96 7.36 9.61
N SER A 262 5.26 8.05 10.72
CA SER A 262 5.70 7.45 11.98
C SER A 262 4.57 7.23 13.00
N PHE A 263 3.42 7.88 12.82
CA PHE A 263 2.31 7.81 13.76
C PHE A 263 1.64 6.42 13.74
N PRO A 264 1.65 5.68 14.88
CA PRO A 264 1.21 4.27 14.92
C PRO A 264 -0.26 4.03 14.57
N PHE A 265 -1.09 5.08 14.61
CA PHE A 265 -2.50 5.00 14.28
C PHE A 265 -2.81 5.45 12.84
N THR A 266 -1.80 5.79 12.03
CA THR A 266 -1.97 6.01 10.60
C THR A 266 -2.28 4.70 9.89
N TYR A 267 -3.52 4.57 9.44
CA TYR A 267 -3.98 3.37 8.75
C TYR A 267 -3.54 3.35 7.29
N THR A 268 -3.87 4.40 6.53
CA THR A 268 -3.48 4.52 5.12
C THR A 268 -3.55 5.98 4.69
N ALA A 269 -2.85 6.33 3.62
CA ALA A 269 -3.00 7.64 2.98
C ALA A 269 -3.36 7.49 1.49
N TYR A 270 -4.23 8.39 1.04
CA TYR A 270 -4.58 8.57 -0.36
C TYR A 270 -3.99 9.91 -0.81
N ILE A 271 -3.14 9.88 -1.83
CA ILE A 271 -2.37 11.05 -2.26
C ILE A 271 -2.79 11.41 -3.68
N THR A 272 -3.21 12.66 -3.88
CA THR A 272 -3.59 13.16 -5.20
C THR A 272 -2.39 13.65 -5.99
N THR A 273 -2.58 13.86 -7.30
CA THR A 273 -1.56 14.48 -8.18
C THR A 273 -1.19 15.91 -7.78
N ARG A 274 -2.00 16.59 -6.96
CA ARG A 274 -1.80 17.97 -6.50
C ARG A 274 -1.22 18.05 -5.09
N ASN A 275 -0.59 16.98 -4.60
CA ASN A 275 0.03 16.94 -3.27
C ASN A 275 -0.98 17.14 -2.12
N LEU A 276 -2.22 16.72 -2.33
CA LEU A 276 -3.26 16.65 -1.30
C LEU A 276 -3.26 15.26 -0.66
N TYR A 277 -3.31 15.21 0.66
CA TYR A 277 -3.29 13.97 1.43
C TYR A 277 -4.65 13.76 2.10
N TYR A 278 -5.25 12.60 1.86
CA TYR A 278 -6.37 12.10 2.65
C TYR A 278 -5.87 10.93 3.49
N ILE A 279 -5.77 11.13 4.79
CA ILE A 279 -5.14 10.17 5.71
C ILE A 279 -6.23 9.54 6.55
N SER A 280 -6.29 8.22 6.54
CA SER A 280 -7.14 7.44 7.41
C SER A 280 -6.38 7.11 8.69
N PHE A 281 -6.93 7.46 9.85
CA PHE A 281 -6.41 7.08 11.16
C PHE A 281 -7.33 6.06 11.83
N LEU A 282 -6.77 5.18 12.66
CA LEU A 282 -7.51 4.32 13.58
C LEU A 282 -7.32 4.80 15.01
N ILE A 283 -8.20 5.70 15.47
CA ILE A 283 -8.07 6.36 16.78
C ILE A 283 -8.88 5.59 17.85
N PRO A 284 -8.34 5.36 19.06
CA PRO A 284 -9.09 4.76 20.16
C PRO A 284 -10.33 5.56 20.55
N PHE A 285 -11.42 4.88 20.89
CA PHE A 285 -12.69 5.52 21.25
C PHE A 285 -12.56 6.52 22.41
N LYS A 286 -11.61 6.31 23.34
CA LYS A 286 -11.28 7.22 24.44
C LYS A 286 -11.00 8.65 23.95
N TYR A 287 -10.45 8.79 22.75
CA TYR A 287 -9.99 10.07 22.19
C TYR A 287 -10.96 10.68 21.17
N GLU A 288 -12.14 10.10 20.96
CA GLU A 288 -13.12 10.60 19.99
C GLU A 288 -13.57 12.04 20.27
N GLY A 289 -13.77 12.39 21.54
CA GLY A 289 -14.15 13.76 21.94
C GLY A 289 -13.08 14.82 21.62
N ILE A 290 -11.82 14.40 21.46
CA ILE A 290 -10.70 15.28 21.09
C ILE A 290 -10.61 15.36 19.56
N PHE A 291 -10.47 14.23 18.88
CA PHE A 291 -10.28 14.17 17.43
C PHE A 291 -11.49 14.74 16.66
N SER A 292 -12.72 14.61 17.17
CA SER A 292 -13.90 15.22 16.54
C SER A 292 -13.87 16.76 16.51
N LYS A 293 -13.03 17.41 17.32
CA LYS A 293 -12.92 18.87 17.40
C LYS A 293 -11.81 19.45 16.53
N ILE A 294 -10.81 18.66 16.18
CA ILE A 294 -9.61 19.12 15.48
C ILE A 294 -10.00 19.57 14.07
N ARG A 295 -9.81 20.85 13.78
CA ARG A 295 -10.07 21.51 12.50
C ARG A 295 -9.29 22.81 12.42
N GLY A 296 -9.01 23.26 11.20
CA GLY A 296 -8.48 24.59 10.93
C GLY A 296 -7.83 24.71 9.54
N LYS A 297 -6.79 25.53 9.42
CA LYS A 297 -6.28 25.99 8.12
C LYS A 297 -5.68 24.86 7.28
N GLY A 298 -6.38 24.50 6.20
CA GLY A 298 -5.93 23.46 5.26
C GLY A 298 -5.90 22.05 5.88
N MET A 299 -6.54 21.86 7.04
CA MET A 299 -6.69 20.59 7.72
C MET A 299 -8.14 20.38 8.12
N ARG A 300 -8.72 19.25 7.70
CA ARG A 300 -10.08 18.85 8.09
C ARG A 300 -10.04 17.43 8.59
N LEU A 301 -10.51 17.19 9.81
CA LEU A 301 -10.59 15.86 10.38
C LEU A 301 -12.06 15.52 10.63
N GLY A 302 -12.49 14.36 10.15
CA GLY A 302 -13.85 13.86 10.30
C GLY A 302 -13.86 12.38 10.64
N ARG A 303 -14.89 11.93 11.35
CA ARG A 303 -15.07 10.51 11.63
C ARG A 303 -15.66 9.79 10.41
N ALA A 304 -15.15 8.61 10.10
CA ALA A 304 -15.69 7.77 9.05
C ALA A 304 -16.89 6.94 9.56
N GLU A 305 -18.10 7.43 9.32
CA GLU A 305 -19.35 6.79 9.77
C GLU A 305 -19.92 5.77 8.77
N GLY A 306 -19.12 5.20 7.86
CA GLY A 306 -19.65 4.27 6.88
C GLY A 306 -18.63 3.62 5.96
N PHE A 307 -18.07 2.48 6.37
CA PHE A 307 -17.38 1.59 5.45
C PHE A 307 -18.39 0.67 4.77
N SER A 308 -18.88 1.05 3.59
CA SER A 308 -19.44 0.08 2.66
C SER A 308 -18.37 -0.26 1.64
N PHE A 309 -18.03 -1.54 1.51
CA PHE A 309 -17.37 -2.03 0.32
C PHE A 309 -18.49 -2.47 -0.63
N ASP A 310 -18.83 -1.62 -1.60
CA ASP A 310 -19.63 -2.09 -2.71
C ASP A 310 -18.69 -2.43 -3.86
N LEU A 311 -18.44 -3.73 -3.99
CA LEU A 311 -17.75 -4.27 -5.14
C LEU A 311 -18.79 -4.54 -6.21
N HIS A 312 -18.60 -3.92 -7.36
CA HIS A 312 -19.53 -4.05 -8.49
C HIS A 312 -18.92 -4.90 -9.58
N SER A 313 -19.71 -5.17 -10.63
CA SER A 313 -19.21 -5.98 -11.72
C SER A 313 -17.94 -5.37 -12.30
N LEU A 314 -16.89 -6.19 -12.43
CA LEU A 314 -15.70 -5.86 -13.22
C LEU A 314 -15.96 -6.12 -14.73
N ASP A 315 -17.22 -6.26 -15.13
CA ASP A 315 -17.58 -6.29 -16.54
C ASP A 315 -17.33 -4.92 -17.17
N PRO A 316 -16.86 -4.88 -18.42
CA PRO A 316 -16.67 -3.62 -19.12
C PRO A 316 -17.97 -2.83 -19.18
N ILE A 317 -17.91 -1.56 -18.76
CA ILE A 317 -18.97 -0.58 -19.00
C ILE A 317 -18.55 0.21 -20.22
N GLU A 318 -19.46 0.38 -21.17
CA GLU A 318 -19.20 1.25 -22.31
C GLU A 318 -19.42 2.73 -21.91
N PRO A 319 -18.59 3.67 -22.38
CA PRO A 319 -18.69 5.08 -22.02
C PRO A 319 -20.09 5.67 -22.15
N GLU A 320 -20.84 5.26 -23.17
CA GLU A 320 -22.19 5.75 -23.48
C GLU A 320 -23.22 5.38 -22.40
N GLN A 321 -22.95 4.33 -21.61
CA GLN A 321 -23.86 3.84 -20.56
C GLN A 321 -23.68 4.54 -19.22
N VAL A 322 -22.54 5.23 -19.01
CA VAL A 322 -22.12 5.77 -17.70
C VAL A 322 -23.17 6.71 -17.11
N LEU A 323 -23.63 7.70 -17.89
CA LEU A 323 -24.57 8.71 -17.41
C LEU A 323 -25.92 8.08 -17.04
N GLU A 324 -26.45 7.20 -17.90
CA GLU A 324 -27.71 6.49 -17.66
C GLU A 324 -27.64 5.64 -16.38
N LEU A 325 -26.55 4.91 -16.20
CA LEU A 325 -26.32 4.06 -15.02
C LEU A 325 -26.26 4.88 -13.73
N MET A 326 -25.56 6.02 -13.74
CA MET A 326 -25.48 6.90 -12.57
C MET A 326 -26.85 7.49 -12.21
N VAL A 327 -27.61 7.97 -13.21
CA VAL A 327 -28.98 8.48 -13.00
C VAL A 327 -29.89 7.41 -12.41
N LYS A 328 -29.86 6.19 -12.97
CA LYS A 328 -30.60 5.04 -12.44
C LYS A 328 -30.20 4.70 -11.01
N GLY A 329 -28.91 4.76 -10.69
CA GLY A 329 -28.42 4.56 -9.32
C GLY A 329 -29.01 5.58 -8.35
N TYR A 330 -28.91 6.86 -8.70
CA TYR A 330 -29.40 7.97 -7.87
C TYR A 330 -30.91 7.88 -7.59
N THR A 331 -31.72 7.66 -8.62
CA THR A 331 -33.19 7.64 -8.50
C THR A 331 -33.72 6.37 -7.84
N SER A 332 -32.92 5.30 -7.79
CA SER A 332 -33.33 4.03 -7.17
C SER A 332 -33.33 4.03 -5.64
N GLN A 333 -32.73 5.04 -4.99
CA GLN A 333 -32.60 5.08 -3.54
C GLN A 333 -33.50 6.14 -2.89
N PRO A 334 -34.07 5.83 -1.72
CA PRO A 334 -34.78 6.82 -0.91
C PRO A 334 -33.80 7.82 -0.27
N ASP A 335 -34.36 8.84 0.40
CA ASP A 335 -33.59 9.69 1.31
C ASP A 335 -32.94 8.83 2.41
N THR A 336 -31.75 9.23 2.84
CA THR A 336 -30.98 8.56 3.89
C THR A 336 -31.68 8.75 5.24
N PRO A 337 -32.08 7.68 5.95
CA PRO A 337 -32.76 7.80 7.24
C PRO A 337 -31.84 8.41 8.31
N LEU A 338 -32.36 9.31 9.14
CA LEU A 338 -31.59 9.93 10.23
C LEU A 338 -31.14 8.93 11.30
N GLU A 339 -31.85 7.81 11.47
CA GLU A 339 -31.50 6.74 12.41
C GLU A 339 -30.17 6.06 12.07
N TRP A 340 -29.73 6.12 10.80
CA TRP A 340 -28.43 5.58 10.38
C TRP A 340 -27.24 6.34 10.97
N ARG A 341 -27.48 7.51 11.58
CA ARG A 341 -26.45 8.27 12.34
C ARG A 341 -25.90 7.51 13.54
N ASP A 342 -26.73 6.71 14.21
CA ASP A 342 -26.35 6.05 15.47
C ASP A 342 -25.80 4.62 15.26
N PHE A 343 -25.98 4.02 14.08
CA PHE A 343 -25.53 2.65 13.81
C PHE A 343 -24.02 2.47 13.88
N TYR A 344 -23.27 3.56 13.70
CA TYR A 344 -21.82 3.55 13.66
C TYR A 344 -21.18 4.04 14.95
N ARG A 345 -21.96 4.54 15.93
CA ARG A 345 -21.44 5.00 17.23
C ARG A 345 -20.72 3.89 18.01
N PRO A 346 -19.68 4.22 18.77
CA PRO A 346 -18.80 3.23 19.40
C PRO A 346 -19.58 2.31 20.31
N LYS A 347 -19.31 1.02 20.17
CA LYS A 347 -19.67 0.02 21.17
C LYS A 347 -18.44 -0.17 22.05
N LYS A 348 -18.66 -0.34 23.36
CA LYS A 348 -17.61 -0.87 24.24
C LYS A 348 -17.04 -2.16 23.64
N LEU A 349 -15.79 -2.47 24.00
CA LEU A 349 -15.17 -3.73 23.61
C LEU A 349 -16.10 -4.91 23.89
N PRO A 350 -16.27 -5.84 22.93
CA PRO A 350 -17.19 -6.96 23.10
C PRO A 350 -16.69 -7.98 24.12
N THR A 351 -15.40 -7.96 24.45
CA THR A 351 -14.75 -8.84 25.42
C THR A 351 -13.44 -8.22 25.89
N LYS A 352 -12.92 -8.68 27.04
CA LYS A 352 -11.59 -8.26 27.50
C LYS A 352 -10.48 -8.90 26.66
N LEU A 353 -9.46 -8.12 26.37
CA LEU A 353 -8.28 -8.52 25.61
C LEU A 353 -7.03 -8.25 26.44
N ASP A 354 -6.18 -9.26 26.55
CA ASP A 354 -4.88 -9.17 27.22
C ASP A 354 -3.75 -8.92 26.20
N ASP A 355 -2.54 -8.68 26.69
CA ASP A 355 -1.36 -8.47 25.83
C ASP A 355 -1.11 -9.63 24.86
N LYS A 356 -1.41 -10.87 25.28
CA LYS A 356 -1.25 -12.05 24.43
C LYS A 356 -2.31 -12.08 23.32
N ASP A 357 -3.49 -11.49 23.56
CA ASP A 357 -4.48 -11.31 22.52
C ASP A 357 -3.99 -10.31 21.47
N MET A 358 -3.43 -9.18 21.90
CA MET A 358 -2.87 -8.16 21.00
C MET A 358 -1.72 -8.71 20.15
N LEU A 359 -0.81 -9.47 20.75
CA LEU A 359 0.26 -10.17 20.02
C LEU A 359 -0.30 -11.18 19.00
N ALA A 360 -1.36 -11.91 19.33
CA ALA A 360 -1.97 -12.83 18.38
C ALA A 360 -2.67 -12.10 17.24
N LEU A 361 -3.34 -10.99 17.55
CA LEU A 361 -4.03 -10.14 16.59
C LEU A 361 -3.03 -9.45 15.65
N SER A 362 -1.88 -8.94 16.14
CA SER A 362 -0.86 -8.33 15.28
C SER A 362 -0.32 -9.31 14.22
N VAL A 363 -0.12 -10.58 14.58
CA VAL A 363 0.25 -11.63 13.62
C VAL A 363 -0.84 -11.83 12.57
N ILE A 364 -2.11 -11.85 12.98
CA ILE A 364 -3.25 -11.98 12.05
C ILE A 364 -3.32 -10.77 11.11
N ASN A 365 -3.11 -9.55 11.63
CA ASN A 365 -3.10 -8.32 10.84
C ASN A 365 -2.02 -8.34 9.75
N ILE A 366 -0.82 -8.80 10.08
CA ILE A 366 0.32 -8.83 9.15
C ILE A 366 0.17 -9.98 8.14
N GLN A 367 -0.14 -11.20 8.62
CA GLN A 367 -0.04 -12.42 7.81
C GLN A 367 -1.38 -12.91 7.26
N GLY A 368 -2.49 -12.33 7.70
CA GLY A 368 -3.85 -12.80 7.41
C GLY A 368 -4.19 -14.16 8.03
N LYS A 369 -3.26 -14.80 8.75
CA LYS A 369 -3.42 -16.10 9.44
C LYS A 369 -2.32 -16.28 10.48
N ALA A 370 -2.57 -17.10 11.50
CA ALA A 370 -1.51 -17.55 12.41
C ALA A 370 -1.62 -19.05 12.68
N SER A 371 -0.49 -19.76 12.66
CA SER A 371 -0.44 -21.16 13.08
C SER A 371 -0.35 -21.26 14.59
N ARG A 372 -0.94 -22.30 15.17
CA ARG A 372 -0.89 -22.53 16.64
C ARG A 372 0.54 -22.71 17.15
N SER A 373 1.39 -23.38 16.38
CA SER A 373 2.79 -23.59 16.72
C SER A 373 3.58 -22.27 16.73
N TYR A 374 3.35 -21.41 15.75
CA TYR A 374 3.98 -20.09 15.69
C TYR A 374 3.53 -19.20 16.86
N LEU A 375 2.22 -19.14 17.13
CA LEU A 375 1.70 -18.39 18.27
C LEU A 375 2.29 -18.85 19.61
N ARG A 376 2.42 -20.16 19.82
CA ARG A 376 3.10 -20.69 21.02
C ARG A 376 4.56 -20.28 21.09
N LYS A 377 5.28 -20.29 19.96
CA LYS A 377 6.69 -19.88 19.87
C LYS A 377 6.90 -18.42 20.26
N ILE A 378 5.95 -17.54 19.94
CA ILE A 378 5.99 -16.11 20.33
C ILE A 378 5.32 -15.85 21.69
N GLY A 379 5.07 -16.89 22.49
CA GLY A 379 4.58 -16.75 23.86
C GLY A 379 3.08 -16.52 24.01
N VAL A 380 2.26 -16.90 23.02
CA VAL A 380 0.78 -16.87 23.11
C VAL A 380 0.25 -18.27 23.49
N PRO A 381 -0.17 -18.49 24.75
CA PRO A 381 -0.75 -19.76 25.18
C PRO A 381 -2.20 -19.90 24.68
N ASN A 382 -2.73 -21.12 24.70
CA ASN A 382 -4.14 -21.44 24.41
C ASN A 382 -4.68 -20.83 23.11
N ALA A 383 -3.85 -20.79 22.07
CA ALA A 383 -4.18 -20.19 20.77
C ALA A 383 -5.55 -20.61 20.22
N ALA A 384 -5.96 -21.88 20.39
CA ALA A 384 -7.25 -22.36 19.91
C ALA A 384 -8.45 -21.66 20.58
N GLU A 385 -8.39 -21.47 21.89
CA GLU A 385 -9.44 -20.79 22.67
C GLU A 385 -9.47 -19.30 22.34
N ARG A 386 -8.31 -18.66 22.21
CA ARG A 386 -8.18 -17.26 21.80
C ARG A 386 -8.77 -17.01 20.41
N PHE A 387 -8.44 -17.84 19.43
CA PHE A 387 -9.05 -17.77 18.09
C PHE A 387 -10.56 -18.01 18.10
N ALA A 388 -11.05 -18.90 18.96
CA ALA A 388 -12.48 -19.11 19.14
C ALA A 388 -13.16 -17.88 19.75
N LYS A 389 -12.51 -17.23 20.74
CA LYS A 389 -12.92 -15.95 21.33
C LYS A 389 -13.03 -14.87 20.25
N TYR A 390 -11.99 -14.67 19.44
CA TYR A 390 -12.00 -13.61 18.42
C TYR A 390 -13.12 -13.75 17.41
N ARG A 391 -13.39 -14.99 16.96
CA ARG A 391 -14.50 -15.26 16.02
C ARG A 391 -15.86 -15.09 16.68
N ARG A 392 -16.03 -15.58 17.92
CA ARG A 392 -17.28 -15.45 18.68
C ARG A 392 -17.69 -13.99 18.87
N TYR A 393 -16.72 -13.13 19.16
CA TYR A 393 -16.96 -11.70 19.40
C TYR A 393 -16.81 -10.83 18.13
N GLY A 394 -16.61 -11.44 16.96
CA GLY A 394 -16.50 -10.73 15.68
C GLY A 394 -15.26 -9.83 15.56
N ILE A 395 -14.24 -10.03 16.41
CA ILE A 395 -12.95 -9.32 16.33
C ILE A 395 -12.20 -9.73 15.05
N VAL A 396 -12.26 -11.02 14.74
CA VAL A 396 -11.67 -11.59 13.53
C VAL A 396 -12.78 -12.14 12.65
N VAL A 397 -12.85 -11.65 11.42
CA VAL A 397 -13.75 -12.14 10.38
C VAL A 397 -12.96 -13.06 9.45
N LYS A 398 -13.54 -14.20 9.12
CA LYS A 398 -12.96 -15.13 8.13
C LYS A 398 -13.45 -14.74 6.75
N GLY A 399 -12.53 -14.37 5.86
CA GLY A 399 -12.83 -14.02 4.49
C GLY A 399 -11.61 -13.46 3.75
N TYR A 400 -11.79 -13.32 2.44
CA TYR A 400 -10.84 -12.69 1.54
C TYR A 400 -11.46 -11.38 1.05
N PHE A 401 -10.83 -10.26 1.37
CA PHE A 401 -11.37 -8.92 1.14
C PHE A 401 -10.50 -8.15 0.15
N PRO A 402 -11.07 -7.60 -0.93
CA PRO A 402 -10.32 -6.76 -1.85
C PRO A 402 -9.81 -5.48 -1.19
N THR A 403 -8.63 -5.03 -1.62
CA THR A 403 -7.93 -3.88 -1.04
C THR A 403 -8.09 -2.59 -1.85
N GLY A 404 -8.73 -2.67 -3.02
CA GLY A 404 -8.78 -1.61 -4.02
C GLY A 404 -7.76 -1.79 -5.14
N VAL A 405 -6.62 -2.44 -4.87
CA VAL A 405 -5.59 -2.64 -5.89
C VAL A 405 -6.11 -3.59 -6.99
N GLY A 406 -5.81 -3.27 -8.25
CA GLY A 406 -6.22 -4.03 -9.42
C GLY A 406 -7.71 -3.87 -9.79
N LEU A 407 -8.46 -3.00 -9.10
CA LEU A 407 -9.89 -2.78 -9.36
C LEU A 407 -10.17 -1.59 -10.30
N GLY A 408 -9.16 -0.80 -10.66
CA GLY A 408 -9.31 0.32 -11.58
C GLY A 408 -8.41 1.49 -11.22
N GLU A 409 -8.65 2.62 -11.87
CA GLU A 409 -8.05 3.91 -11.60
C GLU A 409 -8.83 4.62 -10.49
N ALA A 410 -8.11 5.35 -9.63
CA ALA A 410 -8.67 5.90 -8.40
C ALA A 410 -9.00 7.40 -8.54
N LEU A 411 -10.23 7.77 -8.18
CA LEU A 411 -10.73 9.14 -8.15
C LEU A 411 -11.25 9.45 -6.75
N LEU A 412 -10.83 10.58 -6.21
CA LEU A 412 -11.41 11.19 -5.04
C LEU A 412 -12.47 12.21 -5.49
N VAL A 413 -13.67 12.11 -4.93
CA VAL A 413 -14.78 13.05 -5.16
C VAL A 413 -15.34 13.51 -3.84
N ARG A 414 -15.51 14.81 -3.68
CA ARG A 414 -16.04 15.44 -2.48
C ARG A 414 -17.28 16.23 -2.85
N PHE A 415 -18.38 15.94 -2.17
CA PHE A 415 -19.67 16.59 -2.38
C PHE A 415 -20.02 17.49 -1.20
N ASN A 416 -20.44 18.72 -1.46
CA ASN A 416 -21.24 19.54 -0.57
C ASN A 416 -22.72 19.17 -0.73
N ALA A 417 -23.11 18.05 -0.13
CA ALA A 417 -24.48 17.57 -0.18
C ALA A 417 -25.00 17.30 1.23
N PRO A 418 -26.32 17.50 1.48
CA PRO A 418 -26.92 17.16 2.76
C PRO A 418 -26.93 15.64 2.95
N TYR A 419 -26.81 15.19 4.21
CA TYR A 419 -26.81 13.77 4.57
C TYR A 419 -27.94 12.94 3.95
N LYS A 420 -29.13 13.53 3.77
CA LYS A 420 -30.27 12.85 3.15
C LYS A 420 -29.95 12.30 1.76
N ASP A 421 -29.06 12.93 0.99
CA ASP A 421 -28.72 12.48 -0.36
C ASP A 421 -27.59 11.44 -0.40
N PHE A 422 -27.05 11.05 0.77
CA PHE A 422 -25.94 10.11 0.89
C PHE A 422 -26.18 8.78 0.17
N LEU A 423 -27.29 8.09 0.44
CA LEU A 423 -27.61 6.81 -0.21
C LEU A 423 -27.76 6.94 -1.73
N ARG A 424 -28.31 8.06 -2.21
CA ARG A 424 -28.50 8.32 -3.64
C ARG A 424 -27.18 8.55 -4.35
N ILE A 425 -26.33 9.43 -3.80
CA ILE A 425 -24.97 9.66 -4.30
C ILE A 425 -24.20 8.34 -4.29
N ARG A 426 -24.32 7.59 -3.18
CA ARG A 426 -23.68 6.28 -3.06
C ARG A 426 -24.09 5.32 -4.17
N ALA A 427 -25.39 5.16 -4.40
CA ALA A 427 -25.89 4.26 -5.42
C ALA A 427 -25.54 4.72 -6.85
N ALA A 428 -25.44 6.03 -7.11
CA ALA A 428 -25.00 6.56 -8.39
C ALA A 428 -23.54 6.15 -8.70
N LEU A 429 -22.61 6.40 -7.77
CA LEU A 429 -21.20 6.04 -7.95
C LEU A 429 -21.03 4.53 -8.08
N ALA A 430 -21.72 3.77 -7.24
CA ALA A 430 -21.75 2.32 -7.23
C ALA A 430 -22.06 1.71 -8.61
N LYS A 431 -22.89 2.35 -9.44
CA LYS A 431 -23.26 1.79 -10.76
C LYS A 431 -22.13 1.83 -11.78
N VAL A 432 -21.09 2.62 -11.55
CA VAL A 432 -19.98 2.85 -12.51
C VAL A 432 -18.61 2.60 -11.92
N SER A 433 -18.52 2.31 -10.62
CA SER A 433 -17.27 2.00 -9.92
C SER A 433 -17.11 0.51 -9.69
N SER A 434 -15.90 0.00 -9.74
CA SER A 434 -15.55 -1.35 -9.28
C SER A 434 -15.46 -1.45 -7.75
N LEU A 435 -15.09 -0.35 -7.09
CA LEU A 435 -15.13 -0.17 -5.64
C LEU A 435 -15.50 1.28 -5.35
N VAL A 436 -16.29 1.50 -4.32
CA VAL A 436 -16.47 2.82 -3.74
C VAL A 436 -16.35 2.78 -2.22
N MET A 437 -15.60 3.73 -1.69
CA MET A 437 -15.47 4.02 -0.25
C MET A 437 -16.05 5.39 0.01
N PHE A 438 -16.85 5.53 1.07
CA PHE A 438 -17.49 6.80 1.44
C PHE A 438 -17.14 7.22 2.87
N TYR A 439 -17.18 8.52 3.08
CA TYR A 439 -16.94 9.17 4.36
C TYR A 439 -17.88 10.36 4.47
N THR A 440 -18.55 10.52 5.61
CA THR A 440 -19.38 11.69 5.91
C THR A 440 -18.67 12.55 6.93
N GLU A 441 -18.50 13.84 6.65
CA GLU A 441 -17.74 14.76 7.51
C GLU A 441 -18.62 15.43 8.59
N GLY A 442 -18.07 15.64 9.79
CA GLY A 442 -18.66 16.49 10.84
C GLY A 442 -20.07 16.10 11.29
N GLU A 443 -20.96 17.09 11.44
CA GLU A 443 -22.41 16.91 11.67
C GLU A 443 -23.17 16.37 10.43
N LEU A 444 -22.46 15.69 9.53
CA LEU A 444 -22.95 15.08 8.28
C LEU A 444 -23.21 16.11 7.18
N HIS A 445 -22.36 17.13 7.12
CA HIS A 445 -22.29 18.08 6.02
C HIS A 445 -21.09 17.71 5.16
N GLY A 446 -21.37 17.13 4.00
CA GLY A 446 -20.37 16.75 3.01
C GLY A 446 -20.06 15.26 2.96
N ILE A 447 -19.88 14.76 1.73
CA ILE A 447 -19.63 13.35 1.41
C ILE A 447 -18.30 13.28 0.66
N THR A 448 -17.29 12.68 1.25
CA THR A 448 -16.02 12.38 0.60
C THR A 448 -16.04 10.92 0.14
N SER A 449 -15.68 10.68 -1.11
CA SER A 449 -15.75 9.37 -1.75
C SER A 449 -14.44 9.07 -2.47
N ILE A 450 -13.98 7.83 -2.35
CA ILE A 450 -12.90 7.29 -3.18
C ILE A 450 -13.52 6.21 -4.05
N ILE A 451 -13.57 6.45 -5.35
CA ILE A 451 -14.09 5.51 -6.34
C ILE A 451 -12.94 4.92 -7.15
N LEU A 452 -13.02 3.63 -7.43
CA LEU A 452 -12.17 2.95 -8.40
C LEU A 452 -13.01 2.65 -9.63
N VAL A 453 -12.57 3.15 -10.79
CA VAL A 453 -13.30 3.01 -12.05
C VAL A 453 -12.39 2.44 -13.13
N ASN A 454 -12.98 1.78 -14.12
CA ASN A 454 -12.21 1.29 -15.26
C ASN A 454 -11.56 2.48 -16.01
N GLU A 455 -10.28 2.36 -16.37
CA GLU A 455 -9.52 3.38 -17.10
C GLU A 455 -10.26 3.87 -18.35
N LYS A 456 -10.93 2.96 -19.08
CA LYS A 456 -11.67 3.27 -20.32
C LYS A 456 -12.81 4.28 -20.11
N ILE A 457 -13.45 4.28 -18.94
CA ILE A 457 -14.62 5.13 -18.66
C ILE A 457 -14.31 6.31 -17.74
N MET A 458 -13.09 6.41 -17.19
CA MET A 458 -12.72 7.40 -16.19
C MET A 458 -13.08 8.83 -16.63
N GLY A 459 -12.70 9.23 -17.86
CA GLY A 459 -13.01 10.56 -18.38
C GLY A 459 -14.53 10.82 -18.51
N THR A 460 -15.32 9.80 -18.83
CA THR A 460 -16.78 9.93 -18.93
C THR A 460 -17.44 9.97 -17.55
N VAL A 461 -16.92 9.22 -16.57
CA VAL A 461 -17.38 9.30 -15.18
C VAL A 461 -17.19 10.72 -14.64
N MET A 462 -16.02 11.33 -14.84
CA MET A 462 -15.76 12.70 -14.38
C MET A 462 -16.72 13.72 -15.02
N LYS A 463 -16.98 13.61 -16.34
CA LYS A 463 -17.94 14.47 -17.04
C LYS A 463 -19.37 14.29 -16.53
N SER A 464 -19.80 13.04 -16.33
CA SER A 464 -21.12 12.72 -15.80
C SER A 464 -21.31 13.20 -14.36
N LEU A 465 -20.28 13.09 -13.51
CA LEU A 465 -20.28 13.65 -12.17
C LEU A 465 -20.51 15.16 -12.20
N GLN A 466 -19.72 15.87 -13.00
CA GLN A 466 -19.85 17.32 -13.15
C GLN A 466 -21.25 17.72 -13.63
N MET A 467 -21.84 16.94 -14.54
CA MET A 467 -23.15 17.27 -15.11
C MET A 467 -24.32 16.94 -14.18
N LEU A 468 -24.21 15.87 -13.39
CA LEU A 468 -25.28 15.46 -12.45
C LEU A 468 -25.26 16.25 -11.13
N PHE A 469 -24.07 16.60 -10.65
CA PHE A 469 -23.91 17.18 -9.32
C PHE A 469 -23.41 18.62 -9.34
N GLY A 470 -22.84 19.10 -10.46
CA GLY A 470 -22.50 20.51 -10.68
C GLY A 470 -21.79 21.15 -9.50
N ASP A 471 -22.40 22.20 -8.96
CA ASP A 471 -21.88 23.00 -7.84
C ASP A 471 -21.83 22.24 -6.51
N ALA A 472 -22.51 21.09 -6.40
CA ALA A 472 -22.39 20.23 -5.24
C ALA A 472 -21.04 19.50 -5.20
N ILE A 473 -20.23 19.47 -6.27
CA ILE A 473 -18.87 18.91 -6.23
C ILE A 473 -17.89 19.98 -5.75
N GLU A 474 -17.37 19.81 -4.54
CA GLU A 474 -16.31 20.67 -4.00
C GLU A 474 -14.94 20.30 -4.56
N ARG A 475 -14.71 19.01 -4.82
CA ARG A 475 -13.42 18.50 -5.31
C ARG A 475 -13.58 17.22 -6.11
N MET A 476 -12.78 17.09 -7.14
CA MET A 476 -12.67 15.87 -7.94
C MET A 476 -11.22 15.73 -8.43
N GLU A 477 -10.49 14.73 -7.93
CA GLU A 477 -9.05 14.58 -8.18
C GLU A 477 -8.62 13.12 -8.39
N HIS A 478 -7.64 12.92 -9.28
CA HIS A 478 -7.00 11.63 -9.45
C HIS A 478 -6.06 11.31 -8.29
N LEU A 479 -6.11 10.06 -7.82
CA LEU A 479 -5.21 9.55 -6.80
C LEU A 479 -4.02 8.83 -7.45
N VAL A 480 -2.82 9.23 -7.05
CA VAL A 480 -1.57 8.55 -7.42
C VAL A 480 -1.28 7.39 -6.47
N ILE A 481 -1.67 7.54 -5.20
CA ILE A 481 -1.58 6.50 -4.19
C ILE A 481 -2.99 6.18 -3.72
N ALA A 482 -3.41 4.93 -3.95
CA ALA A 482 -4.64 4.36 -3.41
C ALA A 482 -4.52 2.83 -3.29
N GLY A 483 -4.48 2.29 -2.08
CA GLY A 483 -4.60 0.83 -1.91
C GLY A 483 -4.40 0.38 -0.47
N PRO A 484 -3.97 -0.89 -0.23
CA PRO A 484 -4.05 -1.48 1.07
C PRO A 484 -3.27 -0.67 2.10
N SER A 485 -3.88 -0.56 3.27
CA SER A 485 -3.18 -0.18 4.46
C SER A 485 -2.02 -1.14 4.72
N ASN A 486 -0.87 -0.58 5.06
CA ASN A 486 0.23 -1.37 5.63
C ASN A 486 0.32 -1.22 7.16
N TRP A 487 -0.77 -0.76 7.77
CA TRP A 487 -0.86 -0.53 9.21
C TRP A 487 -0.58 -1.81 9.98
N GLN A 488 0.18 -1.64 11.05
CA GLN A 488 0.49 -2.69 12.00
C GLN A 488 -0.17 -2.36 13.32
N LEU A 489 -0.83 -3.34 13.92
CA LEU A 489 -1.45 -3.19 15.24
C LEU A 489 -0.37 -2.78 16.27
N PRO A 490 -0.48 -1.59 16.92
CA PRO A 490 0.53 -1.10 17.85
C PRO A 490 0.38 -1.78 19.22
N VAL A 491 0.87 -3.01 19.32
CA VAL A 491 0.73 -3.85 20.53
C VAL A 491 1.28 -3.16 21.77
N ASP A 492 2.43 -2.48 21.64
CA ASP A 492 3.12 -1.84 22.77
C ASP A 492 2.37 -0.63 23.34
N LEU A 493 1.34 -0.14 22.64
CA LEU A 493 0.47 0.96 23.10
C LEU A 493 -0.80 0.45 23.77
N TRP A 494 -1.01 -0.86 23.87
CA TRP A 494 -2.19 -1.42 24.52
C TRP A 494 -2.08 -1.31 26.05
N ASN A 495 -3.10 -0.71 26.65
CA ASN A 495 -3.30 -0.65 28.09
C ASN A 495 -4.33 -1.71 28.49
N GLU A 496 -3.87 -2.84 29.05
CA GLU A 496 -4.73 -3.95 29.46
C GLU A 496 -5.70 -3.57 30.59
N GLU A 497 -5.32 -2.66 31.49
CA GLU A 497 -6.19 -2.25 32.60
C GLU A 497 -7.36 -1.40 32.11
N GLU A 498 -7.06 -0.40 31.28
CA GLU A 498 -8.06 0.50 30.70
C GLU A 498 -8.79 -0.10 29.48
N GLN A 499 -8.27 -1.21 28.94
CA GLN A 499 -8.77 -1.86 27.72
C GLN A 499 -8.83 -0.87 26.55
N THR A 500 -7.74 -0.15 26.31
CA THR A 500 -7.65 0.86 25.25
C THR A 500 -6.21 1.01 24.75
N PHE A 501 -5.99 1.72 23.65
CA PHE A 501 -4.64 2.08 23.23
C PHE A 501 -4.31 3.50 23.68
N GLU A 502 -3.08 3.73 24.10
CA GLU A 502 -2.59 5.06 24.42
C GLU A 502 -2.14 5.79 23.16
N VAL A 503 -2.51 7.07 23.06
CA VAL A 503 -2.16 7.94 21.93
C VAL A 503 -1.36 9.12 22.47
N ASP A 504 -0.21 9.38 21.86
CA ASP A 504 0.51 10.63 22.10
C ASP A 504 -0.17 11.81 21.39
N ILE A 505 -1.19 12.34 22.06
CA ILE A 505 -1.95 13.49 21.55
C ILE A 505 -1.11 14.76 21.55
N HIS A 506 -0.18 14.92 22.50
CA HIS A 506 0.64 16.12 22.59
C HIS A 506 1.52 16.28 21.35
N SER A 507 2.18 15.21 20.90
CA SER A 507 2.97 15.24 19.66
C SER A 507 2.10 15.52 18.43
N PHE A 508 0.90 14.94 18.36
CA PHE A 508 -0.06 15.23 17.28
C PHE A 508 -0.41 16.73 17.24
N LEU A 509 -0.80 17.30 18.37
CA LEU A 509 -1.16 18.71 18.47
C LEU A 509 0.04 19.63 18.22
N GLY A 510 1.24 19.22 18.61
CA GLY A 510 2.48 19.98 18.39
C GLY A 510 2.77 20.16 16.90
N VAL A 511 2.84 19.05 16.16
CA VAL A 511 3.13 19.04 14.72
C VAL A 511 2.07 19.79 13.92
N PHE A 512 0.78 19.59 14.25
CA PHE A 512 -0.33 20.23 13.54
C PHE A 512 -0.78 21.57 14.16
N SER A 513 -0.03 22.12 15.12
CA SER A 513 -0.41 23.34 15.86
C SER A 513 -0.71 24.52 14.92
N SER A 514 0.12 24.73 13.91
CA SER A 514 -0.06 25.80 12.91
C SER A 514 -1.35 25.68 12.08
N ARG A 515 -2.00 24.52 12.11
CA ARG A 515 -3.25 24.23 11.38
C ARG A 515 -4.48 24.15 12.27
N ILE A 516 -4.33 24.04 13.59
CA ILE A 516 -5.45 23.91 14.53
C ILE A 516 -5.80 25.31 15.04
N ASP A 517 -7.10 25.63 15.09
CA ASP A 517 -7.54 26.91 15.65
C ASP A 517 -7.11 27.03 17.13
N GLU A 518 -6.48 28.14 17.53
CA GLU A 518 -5.89 28.32 18.87
C GLU A 518 -6.88 28.02 20.01
N GLY A 519 -8.13 28.48 19.89
CA GLY A 519 -9.17 28.21 20.88
C GLY A 519 -9.57 26.74 21.00
N ILE A 520 -9.45 25.97 19.91
CA ILE A 520 -9.68 24.51 19.93
C ILE A 520 -8.50 23.81 20.59
N GLN A 521 -7.28 24.24 20.29
CA GLN A 521 -6.07 23.68 20.88
C GLN A 521 -6.05 23.89 22.41
N GLU A 522 -6.40 25.08 22.90
CA GLU A 522 -6.51 25.35 24.33
C GLU A 522 -7.57 24.49 25.04
N ASP A 523 -8.77 24.35 24.46
CA ASP A 523 -9.83 23.50 25.03
C ASP A 523 -9.42 22.02 25.09
N ILE A 524 -8.69 21.53 24.08
CA ILE A 524 -8.16 20.16 24.10
C ILE A 524 -7.12 19.99 25.21
N LEU A 525 -6.14 20.90 25.30
CA LEU A 525 -5.08 20.82 26.31
C LEU A 525 -5.64 20.89 27.74
N ARG A 526 -6.66 21.71 27.98
CA ARG A 526 -7.35 21.80 29.29
C ARG A 526 -8.08 20.52 29.70
N ARG A 527 -8.42 19.63 28.76
CA ARG A 527 -9.12 18.36 29.03
C ARG A 527 -8.16 17.18 29.23
N LEU A 528 -6.90 17.35 28.87
CA LEU A 528 -5.84 16.35 29.06
C LEU A 528 -5.20 16.47 30.46
N HIS A 529 -5.43 17.59 31.16
CA HIS A 529 -5.06 17.86 32.55
C HIS A 529 -6.30 17.78 33.44
#